data_AF-A0A081RXK3-F1
#
_entry.id   AF-A0A081RXK3-F1
#
_cell.length_a   1.000
_cell.length_b   1.000
_cell.length_c   1.000
_cell.angle_alpha   90.00
_cell.angle_beta   90.00
_cell.angle_gamma   90.00
#
_symmetry.space_group_name_H-M   'P 1'
#
loop_
_entity.id
_entity.type
_entity.pdbx_description
1 polymer ?
#
loop_
_entity_poly.entity_id
_entity_poly.type
_entity_poly.pdbx_seq_one_letter_code
_entity_poly.pdbx_strand_id
1 'polypeptide(L)'
;MIVEIALSPIPNQTTSFSISGDLIDVTLESRLGKIFATVQKNEEYLVCNRICRNLSYLCRWLIFVDIEGNSDPEYSGLGSRYKLVWNDEI
;
A
#
# COMPACT_ATOMS: atom_id res chain seq x y z
N MET A 1 -3.75 -15.25 -6.24
CA MET A 1 -4.87 -14.46 -5.70
C MET A 1 -4.49 -12.99 -5.68
N ILE A 2 -5.39 -12.17 -6.18
CA ILE A 2 -5.28 -10.71 -6.16
C ILE A 2 -6.34 -10.18 -5.19
N VAL A 3 -5.94 -9.39 -4.19
CA VAL A 3 -6.85 -8.77 -3.22
C VAL A 3 -6.61 -7.27 -3.18
N GLU A 4 -7.66 -6.48 -3.41
CA GLU A 4 -7.61 -5.03 -3.23
C GLU A 4 -7.72 -4.68 -1.74
N ILE A 5 -6.83 -3.81 -1.27
CA ILE A 5 -6.83 -3.30 0.10
C ILE A 5 -7.55 -1.95 0.12
N ALA A 6 -8.59 -1.85 0.96
CA ALA A 6 -9.35 -0.63 1.10
C ALA A 6 -8.49 0.49 1.69
N LEU A 7 -8.49 1.63 1.01
CA LEU A 7 -7.83 2.87 1.42
C LEU A 7 -8.81 4.04 1.35
N SER A 8 -8.53 5.08 2.12
CA SER A 8 -9.25 6.35 2.08
C SER A 8 -8.38 7.44 1.44
N PRO A 9 -8.97 8.46 0.79
CA PRO A 9 -8.22 9.55 0.15
C PRO A 9 -7.75 10.60 1.18
N ILE A 10 -7.04 10.15 2.22
CA ILE A 10 -6.51 11.00 3.30
C ILE A 10 -4.98 10.89 3.38
N PRO A 11 -4.27 11.96 3.82
CA PRO A 11 -2.81 12.00 3.78
C PRO A 11 -2.11 10.90 4.59
N ASN A 12 -2.62 10.60 5.79
CA ASN A 12 -2.02 9.65 6.72
C ASN A 12 -3.10 8.67 7.17
N GLN A 13 -2.84 7.37 7.08
CA GLN A 13 -3.78 6.34 7.50
C GLN A 13 -3.06 5.04 7.85
N THR A 14 -3.70 4.22 8.67
CA THR A 14 -3.31 2.83 8.89
C THR A 14 -4.49 1.94 8.52
N THR A 15 -4.23 0.90 7.75
CA THR A 15 -5.21 -0.14 7.42
C THR A 15 -4.65 -1.49 7.82
N SER A 16 -5.52 -2.37 8.30
CA SER A 16 -5.17 -3.69 8.81
C SER A 16 -6.05 -4.72 8.14
N PHE A 17 -5.45 -5.82 7.71
CA PHE A 17 -6.17 -6.92 7.05
C PHE A 17 -5.48 -8.25 7.31
N SER A 18 -6.25 -9.33 7.20
CA SER A 18 -5.74 -10.69 7.41
C SER A 18 -5.72 -11.47 6.10
N ILE A 19 -4.56 -12.04 5.77
CA ILE A 19 -4.38 -12.93 4.61
C ILE A 19 -3.67 -14.19 5.09
N SER A 20 -4.26 -15.36 4.79
CA SER A 20 -3.69 -16.67 5.14
C SER A 20 -3.34 -16.85 6.64
N GLY A 21 -4.06 -16.16 7.52
CA GLY A 21 -3.86 -16.21 8.97
C GLY A 21 -2.83 -15.22 9.52
N ASP A 22 -2.14 -14.48 8.66
CA ASP A 22 -1.24 -13.40 9.07
C ASP A 22 -1.99 -12.06 9.13
N LEU A 23 -1.79 -11.30 10.21
CA LEU A 23 -2.22 -9.92 10.31
C LEU A 23 -1.20 -9.01 9.64
N ILE A 24 -1.64 -8.21 8.69
CA ILE A 24 -0.82 -7.23 7.98
C ILE A 24 -1.33 -5.85 8.30
N ASP A 25 -0.43 -5.00 8.82
CA ASP A 25 -0.69 -3.60 9.07
C ASP A 25 0.09 -2.76 8.07
N VAL A 26 -0.60 -1.85 7.38
CA VAL A 26 0.01 -0.92 6.44
C VAL A 26 -0.28 0.49 6.91
N THR A 27 0.77 1.20 7.29
CA THR A 27 0.71 2.63 7.61
C THR A 27 1.22 3.42 6.43
N LEU A 28 0.41 4.34 5.93
CA LEU A 28 0.73 5.27 4.85
C LEU A 28 0.87 6.68 5.42
N GLU A 29 1.91 7.39 5.02
CA GLU A 29 2.21 8.75 5.45
C GLU A 29 2.57 9.63 4.26
N SER A 30 1.98 10.82 4.18
CA SER A 30 2.31 11.82 3.16
C SER A 30 3.45 12.72 3.64
N ARG A 31 4.54 12.81 2.88
CA ARG A 31 5.68 13.72 3.15
C ARG A 31 6.21 14.30 1.85
N LEU A 32 6.35 15.63 1.78
CA LEU A 32 6.88 16.34 0.60
C LEU A 32 6.22 15.94 -0.73
N GLY A 33 4.89 15.74 -0.72
CA GLY A 33 4.12 15.35 -1.91
C GLY A 33 4.30 13.90 -2.34
N LYS A 34 4.91 13.05 -1.50
CA LYS A 34 5.08 11.61 -1.73
C LYS A 34 4.43 10.80 -0.63
N ILE A 35 4.00 9.58 -0.95
CA ILE A 35 3.46 8.62 0.02
C ILE A 35 4.56 7.64 0.43
N PHE A 36 4.70 7.43 1.73
CA PHE A 36 5.60 6.46 2.33
C PHE A 36 4.79 5.38 3.03
N ALA A 37 5.21 4.13 2.92
CA ALA A 37 4.58 3.00 3.55
C ALA A 37 5.51 2.33 4.57
N THR A 38 4.93 1.99 5.71
CA THR A 38 5.49 1.04 6.68
C THR A 38 4.56 -0.15 6.74
N VAL A 39 5.12 -1.36 6.62
CA VAL A 39 4.37 -2.62 6.59
C VAL A 39 4.86 -3.50 7.72
N GLN A 40 3.92 -3.94 8.55
CA GLN A 40 4.16 -4.94 9.59
C GLN A 40 3.37 -6.22 9.28
N LYS A 41 3.94 -7.36 9.64
CA LYS A 41 3.30 -8.66 9.61
C LYS A 41 3.41 -9.28 10.99
N ASN A 42 2.27 -9.53 11.64
CA ASN A 42 2.21 -10.02 13.02
C ASN A 42 3.14 -9.21 13.94
N GLU A 43 2.99 -7.88 13.91
CA GLU A 43 3.79 -6.89 14.67
C GLU A 43 5.26 -6.74 14.25
N GLU A 44 5.82 -7.65 13.44
CA GLU A 44 7.18 -7.54 12.92
C GLU A 44 7.25 -6.62 11.69
N TYR A 45 8.24 -5.72 11.69
CA TYR A 45 8.47 -4.83 10.55
C TYR A 45 9.02 -5.59 9.34
N LEU A 46 8.27 -5.58 8.24
CA LEU A 46 8.77 -6.05 6.95
C LEU A 46 9.48 -4.93 6.20
N VAL A 47 8.91 -3.72 6.25
CA VAL A 47 9.41 -2.54 5.55
C VAL A 47 9.06 -1.29 6.36
N CYS A 48 9.99 -0.33 6.44
CA CYS A 48 9.77 0.94 7.14
C CYS A 48 10.02 2.11 6.19
N ASN A 49 9.09 3.08 6.17
CA ASN A 49 9.22 4.35 5.43
C ASN A 49 9.67 4.17 3.96
N ARG A 50 9.15 3.16 3.24
CA ARG A 50 9.44 2.97 1.82
C ARG A 50 8.58 3.89 0.97
N ILE A 51 9.18 4.62 0.04
CA ILE A 51 8.44 5.42 -0.93
C ILE A 51 7.53 4.53 -1.79
N CYS A 52 6.27 4.93 -1.93
CA CYS A 52 5.29 4.27 -2.77
C CYS A 52 5.45 4.77 -4.21
N ARG A 53 5.56 3.84 -5.16
CA ARG A 53 5.70 4.13 -6.59
C ARG A 53 4.74 3.25 -7.38
N ASN A 54 4.31 3.73 -8.54
CA ASN A 54 3.47 2.93 -9.41
C ASN A 54 4.19 1.64 -9.82
N LEU A 55 3.45 0.53 -9.83
CA LEU A 55 3.91 -0.80 -10.23
C LEU A 55 5.21 -1.27 -9.54
N SER A 56 5.49 -0.72 -8.36
CA SER A 56 6.66 -1.07 -7.56
C SER A 56 6.22 -1.73 -6.27
N TYR A 57 6.75 -2.92 -6.01
CA TYR A 57 6.45 -3.69 -4.81
C TYR A 57 6.97 -2.98 -3.54
N LEU A 58 6.07 -2.75 -2.59
CA LEU A 58 6.40 -2.29 -1.24
C LEU A 58 7.13 -3.39 -0.48
N CYS A 59 6.59 -4.61 -0.51
CA CYS A 59 7.20 -5.85 -0.03
C CYS A 59 6.86 -6.96 -1.04
N ARG A 60 7.12 -8.23 -0.73
CA ARG A 60 6.94 -9.34 -1.69
C ARG A 60 5.57 -9.36 -2.39
N TRP A 61 4.50 -8.93 -1.72
CA TRP A 61 3.12 -9.09 -2.23
C TRP A 61 2.35 -7.78 -2.40
N LEU A 62 2.77 -6.69 -1.76
CA LEU A 62 2.04 -5.42 -1.79
C LEU A 62 2.56 -4.52 -2.89
N ILE A 63 1.66 -4.03 -3.74
CA ILE A 63 1.97 -3.17 -4.88
C ILE A 63 0.92 -2.08 -5.04
N PHE A 64 1.36 -0.86 -5.40
CA PHE A 64 0.46 0.20 -5.84
C PHE A 64 0.28 0.14 -7.35
N VAL A 65 -0.96 0.30 -7.80
CA VAL A 65 -1.33 0.35 -9.22
C VAL A 65 -2.15 1.61 -9.48
N ASP A 66 -1.66 2.44 -10.40
CA ASP A 66 -2.44 3.52 -11.02
C ASP A 66 -3.33 2.92 -12.11
N ILE A 67 -4.65 2.95 -11.90
CA ILE A 67 -5.61 2.37 -12.85
C ILE A 67 -6.06 3.33 -13.95
N GLU A 68 -5.65 4.60 -13.89
CA GLU A 68 -6.01 5.63 -14.87
C GLU A 68 -4.80 6.17 -15.65
N GLY A 69 -3.59 5.70 -15.34
CA GLY A 69 -2.37 6.20 -15.94
C GLY A 69 -1.10 5.48 -15.50
N ASN A 70 -0.04 6.25 -15.24
CA ASN A 70 1.26 5.72 -14.83
C ASN A 70 2.00 6.69 -13.87
N SER A 71 1.29 7.30 -12.93
CA SER A 71 1.90 8.19 -11.93
C SER A 71 2.03 7.52 -10.56
N ASP A 72 3.04 7.95 -9.80
CA ASP A 72 3.18 7.58 -8.39
C ASP A 72 1.91 7.96 -7.59
N PRO A 73 1.58 7.20 -6.54
CA PRO A 73 0.41 7.48 -5.72
C PRO A 73 0.51 8.83 -5.00
N GLU A 74 -0.61 9.55 -5.00
CA GLU A 74 -0.86 10.76 -4.22
C GLU A 74 -2.09 10.53 -3.33
N TYR A 75 -2.14 11.15 -2.15
CA TYR A 75 -3.15 10.80 -1.15
C TYR A 75 -4.59 11.02 -1.64
N SER A 76 -4.82 12.01 -2.50
CA SER A 76 -6.16 12.37 -3.01
C SER A 76 -6.79 11.28 -3.88
N GLY A 77 -5.97 10.39 -4.45
CA GLY A 77 -6.41 9.28 -5.30
C GLY A 77 -6.33 7.90 -4.63
N LEU A 78 -5.94 7.81 -3.36
CA LEU A 78 -5.84 6.52 -2.67
C LEU A 78 -7.22 5.87 -2.54
N GLY A 79 -7.31 4.58 -2.90
CA GLY A 79 -8.55 3.81 -2.87
C GLY A 79 -9.47 4.04 -4.07
N SER A 80 -9.21 5.05 -4.91
CA SER A 80 -9.88 5.28 -6.19
C SER A 80 -8.93 4.99 -7.36
N ARG A 81 -8.12 5.96 -7.76
CA ARG A 81 -7.14 5.85 -8.85
C ARG A 81 -5.92 5.02 -8.48
N TYR A 82 -5.43 5.17 -7.26
CA TYR A 82 -4.27 4.45 -6.75
C TYR A 82 -4.73 3.30 -5.86
N LYS A 83 -4.67 2.09 -6.39
CA LYS A 83 -5.07 0.87 -5.70
C LYS A 83 -3.88 0.22 -5.04
N LEU A 84 -3.98 -0.09 -3.74
CA LEU A 84 -3.04 -0.98 -3.06
C LEU A 84 -3.57 -2.40 -3.20
N VAL A 85 -2.73 -3.29 -3.70
CA VAL A 85 -3.11 -4.66 -4.04
C VAL A 85 -2.14 -5.63 -3.42
N TRP A 86 -2.67 -6.70 -2.83
CA TRP A 86 -1.93 -7.90 -2.50
C TRP A 86 -1.94 -8.83 -3.72
N ASN A 87 -0.77 -9.23 -4.18
CA ASN A 87 -0.57 -10.17 -5.27
C ASN A 87 0.37 -11.31 -4.83
N ASP A 88 -0.17 -12.51 -4.68
CA ASP A 88 0.59 -13.73 -4.32
C ASP A 88 0.75 -14.72 -5.49
N GLU A 89 0.51 -14.29 -6.73
CA GLU A 89 0.63 -15.14 -7.92
C GLU A 89 2.07 -15.27 -8.45
N ILE A 90 3.07 -14.83 -7.66
CA ILE A 90 4.50 -14.84 -8.00
C ILE A 90 5.31 -15.73 -7.05
#